data_AF-A0A6A4BIH3-F1
#
_entry.id   AF-A0A6A4BIH3-F1
#
_cell.length_a   1.000
_cell.length_b   1.000
_cell.length_c   1.000
_cell.angle_alpha   90.00
_cell.angle_beta   90.00
_cell.angle_gamma   90.00
#
_symmetry.space_group_name_H-M   'P 1'
#
loop_
_entity.id
_entity.type
_entity.pdbx_description
1 polymer ?
#
loop_
_entity_poly.entity_id
_entity_poly.type
_entity_poly.pdbx_seq_one_letter_code
_entity_poly.pdbx_strand_id
1 'polypeptide(L)'
;MPPAVRNWRCQLSKRDRQDWTRLPKLFKREYCKSKLSEAERYYTMTHRKGEKTLAFLYRLNHDAERAGVYFRKSSKKREQHLRQFVRNLSDESLKETLQSHRFKKVADLEYILKHEATRGTPPGGQPTR
;
A
#
# COMPACT_ATOMS: atom_id res chain seq x y z
N MET A 1 -22.79 -1.67 -17.33
CA MET A 1 -22.32 -0.35 -16.86
C MET A 1 -23.42 0.29 -16.02
N PRO A 2 -23.16 0.71 -14.77
CA PRO A 2 -24.19 1.29 -13.90
C PRO A 2 -24.89 2.49 -14.55
N PRO A 3 -26.19 2.74 -14.28
CA PRO A 3 -26.94 3.86 -14.87
C PRO A 3 -26.24 5.21 -14.67
N ALA A 4 -25.66 5.45 -13.48
CA ALA A 4 -24.90 6.66 -13.19
C ALA A 4 -23.70 6.86 -14.13
N VAL A 5 -22.93 5.80 -14.40
CA VAL A 5 -21.74 5.86 -15.29
C VAL A 5 -22.16 6.07 -16.75
N ARG A 6 -23.26 5.43 -17.18
CA ARG A 6 -23.82 5.63 -18.52
C ARG A 6 -24.32 7.06 -18.71
N ASN A 7 -25.05 7.58 -17.74
CA ASN A 7 -25.61 8.93 -17.77
C ASN A 7 -24.51 10.01 -17.73
N TRP A 8 -23.46 9.82 -16.93
CA TRP A 8 -22.28 10.68 -16.97
C TRP A 8 -21.61 10.67 -18.33
N ARG A 9 -21.37 9.49 -18.92
CA ARG A 9 -20.76 9.41 -20.25
C ARG A 9 -21.59 10.13 -21.30
N CYS A 10 -22.93 10.08 -21.22
CA CYS A 10 -23.82 10.79 -22.14
C CYS A 10 -23.77 12.32 -22.02
N GLN A 11 -23.34 12.86 -20.87
CA GLN A 11 -23.18 14.31 -20.67
C GLN A 11 -21.88 14.86 -21.28
N LEU A 12 -20.90 13.99 -21.60
CA LEU A 12 -19.65 14.41 -22.20
C LEU A 12 -19.83 14.86 -23.65
N SER A 13 -19.02 15.83 -24.08
CA SER A 13 -18.97 16.27 -25.48
C SER A 13 -18.67 15.09 -26.41
N LYS A 14 -19.10 15.17 -27.68
CA LYS A 14 -18.81 14.11 -28.67
C LYS A 14 -17.30 13.86 -28.81
N ARG A 15 -16.49 14.93 -28.75
CA ARG A 15 -15.03 14.89 -28.77
C ARG A 15 -14.47 14.08 -27.59
N ASP A 16 -14.93 14.37 -26.38
CA ASP A 16 -14.48 13.67 -25.17
C ASP A 16 -14.90 12.19 -25.15
N ARG A 17 -16.06 11.85 -25.74
CA ARG A 17 -16.54 10.46 -25.82
C ARG A 17 -15.77 9.59 -26.81
N GLN A 18 -15.20 10.19 -27.86
CA GLN A 18 -14.52 9.49 -28.95
C GLN A 18 -13.01 9.47 -28.80
N ASP A 19 -12.46 10.36 -27.98
CA ASP A 19 -11.03 10.40 -27.67
C ASP A 19 -10.67 9.40 -26.57
N TRP A 20 -10.06 8.29 -26.98
CA TRP A 20 -9.61 7.21 -26.11
C TRP A 20 -8.51 7.61 -25.12
N THR A 21 -7.85 8.77 -25.29
CA THR A 21 -6.88 9.31 -24.33
C THR A 21 -7.53 10.22 -23.28
N ARG A 22 -8.60 10.95 -23.66
CA ARG A 22 -9.31 11.87 -22.77
C ARG A 22 -10.37 11.17 -21.93
N LEU A 23 -11.12 10.24 -22.52
CA LEU A 23 -12.21 9.55 -21.83
C LEU A 23 -11.76 8.86 -20.51
N PRO A 24 -10.63 8.14 -20.46
CA PRO A 24 -10.14 7.55 -19.21
C PRO A 24 -9.68 8.59 -18.17
N LYS A 25 -9.14 9.75 -18.60
CA LYS A 25 -8.72 10.83 -17.69
C LYS A 25 -9.93 11.48 -17.01
N LEU A 26 -10.99 11.73 -17.78
CA LEU A 26 -12.27 12.25 -17.27
C LEU A 26 -12.91 11.27 -16.31
N PHE A 27 -12.92 9.97 -16.67
CA PHE A 27 -13.46 8.92 -15.81
C PHE A 27 -12.71 8.85 -14.47
N LYS A 28 -11.37 8.86 -14.51
CA LYS A 28 -10.54 8.88 -13.30
C LYS A 28 -10.80 10.11 -12.44
N ARG A 29 -10.97 11.28 -13.05
CA ARG A 29 -11.27 12.52 -12.32
C ARG A 29 -12.65 12.50 -11.64
N GLU A 30 -13.65 11.94 -12.32
CA GLU A 30 -15.02 11.89 -11.80
C GLU A 30 -15.17 10.82 -10.71
N TYR A 31 -14.72 9.60 -11.01
CA TYR A 31 -15.03 8.42 -10.22
C TYR A 31 -13.85 7.86 -9.43
N CYS A 32 -12.61 8.12 -9.87
CA CYS A 32 -11.41 7.69 -9.15
C CYS A 32 -10.83 8.83 -8.30
N LYS A 33 -11.70 9.64 -7.67
CA LYS A 33 -11.29 10.56 -6.60
C LYS A 33 -10.83 9.70 -5.41
N SER A 34 -9.54 9.42 -5.33
CA SER A 34 -8.93 9.10 -4.04
C SER A 34 -9.24 10.30 -3.14
N LYS A 35 -9.97 10.09 -2.03
CA LYS A 35 -10.26 11.18 -1.07
C LYS A 35 -8.98 11.80 -0.50
N LEU A 36 -7.86 11.11 -0.66
CA LEU A 36 -6.54 11.47 -0.15
C LEU A 36 -5.56 11.66 -1.31
N SER A 37 -4.77 12.71 -1.24
CA SER A 37 -3.55 12.89 -2.05
C SER A 37 -2.56 11.75 -1.83
N GLU A 38 -1.57 11.62 -2.71
CA GLU A 38 -0.54 10.58 -2.60
C GLU A 38 0.26 10.72 -1.29
N ALA A 39 0.55 11.95 -0.87
CA ALA A 39 1.18 12.24 0.41
C ALA A 39 0.29 11.83 1.59
N GLU A 40 -1.00 12.19 1.58
CA GLU A 40 -1.93 11.81 2.63
C GLU A 40 -2.05 10.28 2.72
N ARG A 41 -2.22 9.59 1.59
CA ARG A 41 -2.26 8.12 1.55
C ARG A 41 -1.05 7.48 2.22
N TYR A 42 0.15 8.02 1.99
CA TYR A 42 1.37 7.53 2.60
C TYR A 42 1.41 7.81 4.11
N TYR A 43 1.20 9.06 4.53
CA TYR A 43 1.38 9.45 5.92
C TYR A 43 0.28 8.94 6.87
N THR A 44 -0.93 8.70 6.37
CA THR A 44 -2.06 8.18 7.16
C THR A 44 -2.22 6.66 7.05
N MET A 45 -1.31 5.96 6.36
CA MET A 45 -1.46 4.53 6.10
C MET A 45 -1.33 3.68 7.36
N THR A 46 -2.35 2.86 7.67
CA THR A 46 -2.31 1.89 8.78
C THR A 46 -2.33 0.44 8.30
N HIS A 47 -1.87 -0.48 9.15
CA HIS A 47 -1.99 -1.91 8.92
C HIS A 47 -3.46 -2.33 8.98
N ARG A 48 -3.93 -3.07 7.96
CA ARG A 48 -5.34 -3.48 7.89
C ARG A 48 -5.56 -4.79 8.65
N LYS A 49 -6.76 -4.97 9.20
CA LYS A 49 -7.17 -6.23 9.83
C LYS A 49 -7.07 -7.37 8.82
N GLY A 50 -6.34 -8.44 9.17
CA GLY A 50 -6.12 -9.62 8.32
C GLY A 50 -5.14 -9.43 7.17
N GLU A 51 -4.52 -8.25 7.03
CA GLU A 51 -3.42 -8.05 6.10
C GLU A 51 -2.16 -8.75 6.63
N LYS A 52 -1.42 -9.41 5.74
CA LYS A 52 -0.11 -9.94 6.10
C LYS A 52 0.87 -8.78 6.27
N THR A 53 1.70 -8.81 7.30
CA THR A 53 2.68 -7.74 7.59
C THR A 53 3.59 -7.42 6.40
N LEU A 54 4.02 -8.43 5.65
CA LEU A 54 4.80 -8.24 4.42
C LEU A 54 4.02 -7.51 3.32
N ALA A 55 2.73 -7.80 3.17
CA ALA A 55 1.86 -7.11 2.22
C ALA A 55 1.66 -5.63 2.61
N PHE A 56 1.57 -5.35 3.92
CA PHE A 56 1.55 -3.98 4.42
C PHE A 56 2.83 -3.22 4.08
N LEU A 57 4.00 -3.84 4.27
CA LEU A 57 5.28 -3.23 3.90
C LEU A 57 5.31 -2.86 2.40
N TYR A 58 4.88 -3.77 1.53
CA TYR A 58 4.85 -3.51 0.08
C TYR A 58 3.87 -2.39 -0.28
N ARG A 59 2.70 -2.33 0.35
CA ARG A 59 1.73 -1.26 0.14
C ARG A 59 2.28 0.10 0.59
N LEU A 60 2.97 0.13 1.73
CA LEU A 60 3.61 1.36 2.24
C LEU A 60 4.76 1.81 1.35
N ASN A 61 5.61 0.88 0.87
CA ASN A 61 6.68 1.18 -0.08
C ASN A 61 6.14 1.80 -1.38
N HIS A 62 5.05 1.23 -1.91
CA HIS A 62 4.42 1.71 -3.14
C HIS A 62 3.88 3.14 -2.98
N ASP A 63 3.12 3.42 -1.91
CA ASP A 63 2.57 4.76 -1.71
C ASP A 63 3.67 5.77 -1.33
N ALA A 64 4.77 5.34 -0.70
CA ALA A 64 5.94 6.19 -0.48
C ALA A 64 6.62 6.62 -1.78
N GLU A 65 6.77 5.72 -2.75
CA GLU A 65 7.29 6.07 -4.08
C GLU A 65 6.39 7.09 -4.79
N ARG A 66 5.08 6.88 -4.76
CA ARG A 66 4.10 7.80 -5.34
C ARG A 66 4.12 9.16 -4.67
N ALA A 67 4.30 9.20 -3.35
CA ALA A 67 4.47 10.43 -2.59
C ALA A 67 5.85 11.09 -2.76
N GLY A 68 6.75 10.55 -3.60
CA GLY A 68 8.08 11.11 -3.82
C GLY A 68 9.04 10.94 -2.62
N VAL A 69 8.80 9.96 -1.75
CA VAL A 69 9.65 9.71 -0.59
C VAL A 69 10.87 8.88 -1.02
N TYR A 70 12.05 9.51 -1.02
CA TYR A 70 13.32 8.89 -1.43
C TYR A 70 13.93 7.93 -0.38
N PHE A 71 13.12 7.03 0.20
CA PHE A 71 13.54 6.12 1.28
C PHE A 71 14.59 5.08 0.85
N ARG A 72 14.74 4.81 -0.45
CA ARG A 72 15.81 3.91 -0.94
C ARG A 72 17.18 4.57 -1.00
N LYS A 73 17.22 5.89 -1.27
CA LYS A 73 18.46 6.63 -1.54
C LYS A 73 18.94 7.45 -0.33
N SER A 74 18.04 7.92 0.53
CA SER A 74 18.38 8.72 1.71
C SER A 74 18.25 7.90 2.99
N SER A 75 19.34 7.76 3.76
CA SER A 75 19.31 7.05 5.05
C SER A 75 18.33 7.69 6.04
N LYS A 76 18.28 9.04 6.09
CA LYS A 76 17.33 9.76 6.97
C LYS A 76 15.88 9.46 6.59
N LYS A 77 15.56 9.51 5.29
CA LYS A 77 14.20 9.20 4.81
C LYS A 77 13.85 7.72 4.99
N ARG A 78 14.81 6.82 4.80
CA ARG A 78 14.66 5.39 5.10
C ARG A 78 14.29 5.14 6.55
N GLU A 79 15.02 5.76 7.45
CA GLU A 79 14.79 5.60 8.88
C GLU A 79 13.40 6.12 9.29
N GLN A 80 12.99 7.29 8.77
CA GLN A 80 11.64 7.81 8.97
C GLN A 80 10.57 6.87 8.41
N HIS A 81 10.80 6.33 7.22
CA HIS A 81 9.88 5.42 6.55
C HIS A 81 9.70 4.10 7.31
N LEU A 82 10.80 3.51 7.79
CA LEU A 82 10.74 2.27 8.56
C LEU A 82 10.14 2.49 9.96
N ARG A 83 10.38 3.64 10.59
CA ARG A 83 9.64 4.01 11.81
C ARG A 83 8.15 4.14 11.57
N GLN A 84 7.73 4.74 10.45
CA GLN A 84 6.32 4.83 10.08
C GLN A 84 5.70 3.44 9.94
N PHE A 85 6.40 2.52 9.27
CA PHE A 85 5.98 1.13 9.15
C PHE A 85 5.73 0.50 10.53
N VAL A 86 6.76 0.50 11.39
CA VAL A 86 6.70 -0.12 12.72
C VAL A 86 5.61 0.53 13.59
N ARG A 87 5.50 1.86 13.58
CA ARG A 87 4.48 2.58 14.37
C ARG A 87 3.05 2.15 14.01
N ASN A 88 2.80 1.86 12.74
CA ASN A 88 1.46 1.60 12.22
C ASN A 88 1.15 0.10 12.08
N LEU A 89 2.02 -0.79 12.58
CA LEU A 89 1.74 -2.21 12.72
C LEU A 89 0.62 -2.44 13.75
N SER A 90 -0.24 -3.42 13.45
CA SER A 90 -1.28 -3.87 14.38
C SER A 90 -0.81 -5.00 15.31
N ASP A 91 0.28 -5.67 14.98
CA ASP A 91 0.89 -6.72 15.81
C ASP A 91 1.86 -6.05 16.78
N GLU A 92 1.44 -5.91 18.03
CA GLU A 92 2.22 -5.22 19.06
C GLU A 92 3.51 -5.97 19.44
N SER A 93 3.49 -7.32 19.44
CA SER A 93 4.68 -8.12 19.77
C SER A 93 5.76 -8.00 18.68
N LEU A 94 5.34 -8.08 17.42
CA LEU A 94 6.25 -7.85 16.29
C LEU A 94 6.75 -6.40 16.27
N LYS A 95 5.89 -5.44 16.61
CA LYS A 95 6.25 -4.02 16.69
C LYS A 95 7.31 -3.77 17.76
N GLU A 96 7.19 -4.33 18.96
CA GLU A 96 8.23 -4.27 20.00
C GLU A 96 9.55 -4.87 19.51
N THR A 97 9.49 -6.04 18.87
CA THR A 97 10.67 -6.72 18.31
C THR A 97 11.38 -5.85 17.27
N LEU A 98 10.63 -5.18 16.40
CA LEU A 98 11.20 -4.35 15.33
C LEU A 98 11.65 -2.96 15.82
N GLN A 99 11.09 -2.43 16.90
CA GLN A 99 11.46 -1.11 17.44
C GLN A 99 12.91 -1.04 17.93
N SER A 100 13.43 -2.15 18.47
CA SER A 100 14.82 -2.25 18.93
C SER A 100 15.85 -2.36 17.79
N HIS A 101 15.39 -2.62 16.57
CA HIS A 101 16.25 -2.90 15.42
C HIS A 101 16.45 -1.67 14.52
N ARG A 102 17.71 -1.39 14.19
CA ARG A 102 18.08 -0.33 13.22
C ARG A 102 18.38 -0.94 11.85
N PHE A 103 17.41 -0.87 10.95
CA PHE A 103 17.53 -1.38 9.59
C PHE A 103 18.37 -0.47 8.69
N LYS A 104 19.40 -1.04 8.04
CA LYS A 104 20.23 -0.32 7.06
C LYS A 104 19.62 -0.36 5.67
N LYS A 105 18.81 -1.37 5.35
CA LYS A 105 18.06 -1.48 4.09
C LYS A 105 16.63 -1.96 4.37
N VAL A 106 15.72 -1.64 3.45
CA VAL A 106 14.34 -2.18 3.51
C VAL A 106 14.34 -3.70 3.29
N ALA A 107 15.29 -4.20 2.49
CA ALA A 107 15.47 -5.64 2.26
C ALA A 107 15.78 -6.43 3.56
N ASP A 108 16.49 -5.81 4.52
CA ASP A 108 16.82 -6.46 5.80
C ASP A 108 15.53 -6.71 6.61
N LEU A 109 14.63 -5.72 6.64
CA LEU A 109 13.31 -5.87 7.25
C LEU A 109 12.46 -6.90 6.49
N GLU A 110 12.47 -6.84 5.15
CA GLU A 110 11.71 -7.77 4.30
C GLU A 110 12.12 -9.23 4.56
N TYR A 111 13.41 -9.49 4.76
CA TYR A 111 13.93 -10.81 5.09
C TYR A 111 13.35 -11.35 6.41
N ILE A 112 13.34 -10.53 7.47
CA ILE A 112 12.76 -10.90 8.77
C ILE A 112 11.27 -11.21 8.60
N LEU A 113 10.52 -10.35 7.92
CA LEU A 113 9.08 -10.53 7.73
C LEU A 113 8.74 -11.80 6.92
N LYS A 114 9.58 -12.18 5.96
CA LYS A 114 9.44 -13.45 5.22
C LYS A 114 9.69 -14.67 6.10
N HIS A 115 10.66 -14.57 7.02
CA HIS A 115 10.93 -15.63 7.99
C HIS A 115 9.74 -15.82 8.95
N GLU A 116 9.21 -14.73 9.50
CA GLU A 116 8.02 -14.78 10.38
C GLU A 116 6.78 -15.35 9.68
N ALA A 117 6.57 -15.01 8.41
CA ALA A 117 5.47 -15.58 7.62
C ALA A 117 5.60 -17.11 7.43
N THR A 118 6.84 -17.62 7.36
CA THR A 118 7.11 -19.05 7.19
C THR A 118 6.90 -19.82 8.50
N ARG A 119 7.26 -19.23 9.66
CA ARG A 119 7.07 -19.86 10.98
C ARG A 119 5.60 -20.13 11.32
N GLY A 120 4.68 -19.30 10.80
CA GLY A 120 3.24 -19.42 11.07
C GLY A 120 2.46 -20.38 10.16
N THR A 121 3.11 -21.06 9.21
CA THR A 121 2.43 -21.99 8.30
C THR A 121 2.76 -23.43 8.68
N PRO A 122 1.83 -24.23 9.25
CA PRO A 122 2.10 -25.64 9.51
C PRO A 122 2.22 -26.40 8.19
N PRO A 123 3.25 -27.25 8.01
CA PRO A 123 3.34 -28.13 6.85
C PRO A 123 2.40 -29.32 7.05
N GLY A 124 1.36 -29.41 6.21
CA GLY A 124 0.58 -30.64 6.01
C GLY A 124 -0.44 -30.96 7.11
N GLY A 125 -1.62 -30.37 7.04
CA GLY A 125 -2.80 -30.92 7.71
C GLY A 125 -3.34 -32.12 6.92
N GLN A 126 -3.15 -33.34 7.43
CA GLN A 126 -3.93 -34.50 7.00
C GLN A 126 -5.36 -34.40 7.55
N PRO A 127 -6.39 -34.81 6.78
CA PRO A 127 -7.76 -34.85 7.28
C PRO A 127 -7.93 -36.09 8.16
N THR A 128 -8.25 -35.88 9.44
CA THR A 128 -8.74 -36.96 10.30
C THR A 128 -10.18 -37.30 9.94
N ARG A 129 -10.40 -38.60 9.86
CA ARG A 129 -11.58 -39.33 9.42
C ARG A 129 -12.80 -39.12 10.32
#